data_AF-A0A928C5X4-F1
#
_entry.id   AF-A0A928C5X4-F1
#
_cell.length_a   1.000
_cell.length_b   1.000
_cell.length_c   1.000
_cell.angle_alpha   90.00
_cell.angle_beta   90.00
_cell.angle_gamma   90.00
#
_symmetry.space_group_name_H-M   'P 1'
#
loop_
_entity.id
_entity.type
_entity.pdbx_description
1 polymer ?
#
loop_
_entity_poly.entity_id
_entity_poly.type
_entity_poly.pdbx_seq_one_letter_code
_entity_poly.pdbx_strand_id
1 'polypeptide(L)'
;MIGGEDSNKNTVQTKAPAKIPGKTRVRIDNFEPKYRSVMDENLFVYLQKQRLNGEDYAYIDKSTIRELNDRMVKRKSQVNNYNKLAHTASNNNRGITLEKSGKIKDAIDVYENNIYGDCYPACHSFDRLMVLYRKQKDYENEIRVIERAIEVLCPRYPDLLPKYEQRLQKATELLDKQAEK
;
A
#
# COMPACT_ATOMS: atom_id res chain seq x y z
N MET A 1 39.47 8.91 64.38
CA MET A 1 38.98 10.20 63.88
C MET A 1 39.53 10.41 62.47
N ILE A 2 38.62 10.59 61.50
CA ILE A 2 38.72 11.44 60.29
C ILE A 2 39.88 11.08 59.34
N GLY A 3 39.74 10.76 58.05
CA GLY A 3 38.72 10.83 56.99
C GLY A 3 39.53 10.49 55.71
N GLY A 4 39.06 9.71 54.74
CA GLY A 4 37.90 10.00 53.91
C GLY A 4 38.36 10.74 52.63
N GLU A 5 38.49 10.00 51.53
CA GLU A 5 38.26 10.41 50.13
C GLU A 5 39.23 11.50 49.55
N ASP A 6 39.61 11.54 48.27
CA ASP A 6 38.78 11.34 47.09
C ASP A 6 39.60 10.96 45.84
N SER A 7 39.11 9.93 45.17
CA SER A 7 39.39 9.58 43.79
C SER A 7 38.92 10.69 42.85
N ASN A 8 39.84 11.29 42.11
CA ASN A 8 39.53 12.27 41.06
C ASN A 8 38.81 11.58 39.88
N LYS A 9 37.48 11.51 39.95
CA LYS A 9 36.60 11.15 38.83
C LYS A 9 36.63 12.28 37.82
N ASN A 10 37.45 12.13 36.79
CA ASN A 10 37.47 12.99 35.62
C ASN A 10 36.12 12.84 34.89
N THR A 11 35.16 13.67 35.30
CA THR A 11 33.80 13.66 34.81
C THR A 11 33.84 14.41 33.48
N VAL A 12 33.85 13.67 32.37
CA VAL A 12 33.68 14.24 31.04
C VAL A 12 32.32 14.92 31.02
N GLN A 13 32.32 16.24 31.22
CA GLN A 13 31.15 17.08 31.07
C GLN A 13 30.75 17.04 29.60
N THR A 14 29.81 16.16 29.26
CA THR A 14 29.16 16.17 27.95
C THR A 14 28.34 17.45 27.88
N LYS A 15 28.90 18.50 27.27
CA LYS A 15 28.16 19.72 26.93
C LYS A 15 26.89 19.29 26.17
N ALA A 16 25.74 19.81 26.60
CA ALA A 16 24.50 19.60 25.88
C ALA A 16 24.71 19.99 24.40
N PRO A 17 24.25 19.16 23.44
CA PRO A 17 24.51 19.40 22.03
C PRO A 17 23.96 20.76 21.61
N ALA A 18 24.73 21.50 20.80
CA ALA A 18 24.29 22.78 20.26
C ALA A 18 22.97 22.59 19.49
N LYS A 19 21.95 23.38 19.84
CA LYS A 19 20.72 23.48 19.05
C LYS A 19 21.01 24.35 17.84
N ILE A 20 20.97 23.78 16.64
CA ILE A 20 21.12 24.52 15.39
C ILE A 20 19.71 24.86 14.86
N PRO A 21 19.35 26.14 14.71
CA PRO A 21 18.05 26.53 14.16
C PRO A 21 17.80 25.87 12.79
N GLY A 22 16.58 25.41 12.56
CA GLY A 22 16.21 24.73 11.31
C GLY A 22 16.71 23.29 11.15
N LYS A 23 17.65 22.83 11.99
CA LYS A 23 18.20 21.47 11.96
C LYS A 23 17.75 20.62 13.13
N THR A 24 17.72 19.33 12.90
CA THR A 24 17.46 18.29 13.89
C THR A 24 18.71 17.46 14.06
N ARG A 25 19.15 17.27 15.31
CA ARG A 25 20.21 16.32 15.65
C ARG A 25 19.63 14.90 15.60
N VAL A 26 20.21 14.03 14.81
CA VAL A 26 19.79 12.63 14.67
C VAL A 26 20.97 11.69 14.93
N ARG A 27 20.71 10.51 15.51
CA ARG A 27 21.71 9.45 15.62
C ARG A 27 21.83 8.75 14.27
N ILE A 28 23.03 8.68 13.71
CA ILE A 28 23.26 8.21 12.34
C ILE A 28 22.78 6.76 12.18
N ASP A 29 23.10 5.90 13.15
CA ASP A 29 22.76 4.47 13.13
C ASP A 29 21.25 4.18 13.14
N ASN A 30 20.44 5.10 13.64
CA ASN A 30 18.97 4.96 13.60
C ASN A 30 18.38 5.62 12.36
N PHE A 31 18.97 6.75 11.94
CA PHE A 31 18.45 7.56 10.86
C PHE A 31 18.71 6.94 9.49
N GLU A 32 19.95 6.50 9.24
CA GLU A 32 20.35 5.99 7.93
C GLU A 32 19.52 4.75 7.54
N PRO A 33 19.42 3.67 8.35
CA PRO A 33 18.65 2.49 7.94
C PRO A 33 17.17 2.79 7.71
N LYS A 34 16.59 3.71 8.49
CA LYS A 34 15.18 4.12 8.37
C LYS A 34 14.89 4.78 7.02
N TYR A 35 15.78 5.64 6.54
CA TYR A 35 15.57 6.43 5.33
C TYR A 35 16.38 5.94 4.12
N ARG A 36 17.18 4.87 4.28
CA ARG A 36 18.11 4.36 3.26
C ARG A 36 17.47 4.13 1.89
N SER A 37 16.21 3.71 1.89
CA SER A 37 15.45 3.36 0.67
C SER A 37 14.86 4.56 -0.09
N VAL A 38 14.93 5.76 0.50
CA VAL A 38 14.35 6.99 -0.06
C VAL A 38 15.26 8.22 0.00
N MET A 39 16.37 8.12 0.73
CA MET A 39 17.37 9.18 0.79
C MET A 39 18.16 9.25 -0.51
N ASP A 40 18.57 10.46 -0.86
CA ASP A 40 19.49 10.67 -1.98
C ASP A 40 20.93 10.33 -1.60
N GLU A 41 21.76 10.23 -2.63
CA GLU A 41 23.17 9.89 -2.51
C GLU A 41 23.96 10.95 -1.74
N ASN A 42 23.61 12.23 -1.90
CA ASN A 42 24.31 13.32 -1.23
C ASN A 42 24.15 13.25 0.29
N LEU A 43 22.92 13.01 0.77
CA LEU A 43 22.67 12.83 2.20
C LEU A 43 23.35 11.57 2.73
N PHE A 44 23.35 10.47 1.97
CA PHE A 44 24.05 9.25 2.35
C PHE A 44 25.55 9.49 2.50
N VAL A 45 26.20 10.11 1.51
CA VAL A 45 27.63 10.47 1.55
C VAL A 45 27.93 11.40 2.72
N TYR A 46 27.07 12.38 3.00
CA TYR A 46 27.20 13.24 4.17
C TYR A 46 27.22 12.44 5.48
N LEU A 47 26.29 11.50 5.68
CA LEU A 47 26.26 10.65 6.88
C LEU A 47 27.50 9.77 7.00
N GLN A 48 27.99 9.19 5.89
CA GLN A 48 29.21 8.38 5.92
C GLN A 48 30.44 9.21 6.28
N LYS A 49 30.54 10.45 5.77
CA LYS A 49 31.62 11.36 6.17
C LYS A 49 31.61 11.64 7.66
N GLN A 50 30.43 11.83 8.27
CA GLN A 50 30.33 12.03 9.72
C GLN A 50 30.80 10.81 10.50
N ARG A 51 30.41 9.59 10.08
CA ARG A 51 30.93 8.35 10.69
C ARG A 51 32.45 8.22 10.58
N LEU A 52 33.01 8.52 9.42
CA LEU A 52 34.46 8.47 9.21
C LEU A 52 35.22 9.47 10.10
N ASN A 53 34.58 10.60 10.43
CA ASN A 53 35.12 11.58 11.38
C ASN A 53 34.92 11.17 12.85
N GLY A 54 34.32 10.01 13.13
CA GLY A 54 34.04 9.53 14.49
C GLY A 54 32.78 10.13 15.13
N GLU A 55 31.88 10.73 14.34
CA GLU A 55 30.64 11.33 14.85
C GLU A 55 29.49 10.31 14.86
N ASP A 56 28.83 10.15 16.01
CA ASP A 56 27.63 9.31 16.16
C ASP A 56 26.33 10.02 15.72
N TYR A 57 26.41 11.34 15.54
CA TYR A 57 25.26 12.21 15.29
C TYR A 57 25.46 13.11 14.08
N ALA A 58 24.37 13.40 13.38
CA ALA A 58 24.34 14.35 12.28
C ALA A 58 23.27 15.41 12.50
N TYR A 59 23.43 16.58 11.87
CA TYR A 59 22.47 17.67 11.90
C TYR A 59 21.82 17.81 10.52
N ILE A 60 20.53 17.50 10.44
CA ILE A 60 19.78 17.44 9.18
C ILE A 60 18.69 18.49 9.19
N ASP A 61 18.46 19.17 8.07
CA ASP A 61 17.39 20.15 7.96
C ASP A 61 16.02 19.53 8.19
N LYS A 62 15.15 20.25 8.91
CA LYS A 62 13.78 19.80 9.19
C LYS A 62 12.96 19.60 7.91
N SER A 63 13.22 20.37 6.86
CA SER A 63 12.61 20.17 5.52
C SER A 63 13.02 18.83 4.93
N THR A 64 14.31 18.50 4.93
CA THR A 64 14.82 17.21 4.44
C THR A 64 14.16 16.04 5.18
N ILE A 65 14.03 16.11 6.51
CA ILE A 65 13.35 15.05 7.28
C ILE A 65 11.87 14.92 6.87
N ARG A 66 11.17 16.04 6.64
CA ARG A 66 9.77 16.02 6.15
C ARG A 66 9.69 15.37 4.77
N GLU A 67 10.54 15.77 3.83
CA GLU A 67 10.58 15.21 2.48
C GLU A 67 10.88 13.70 2.48
N LEU A 68 11.80 13.25 3.32
CA LEU A 68 12.10 11.82 3.45
C LEU A 68 10.89 11.03 4.00
N ASN A 69 10.14 11.59 4.96
CA ASN A 69 8.90 10.97 5.42
C ASN A 69 7.86 10.89 4.28
N ASP A 70 7.68 11.95 3.51
CA ASP A 70 6.76 11.96 2.37
C ASP A 70 7.16 10.93 1.30
N ARG A 71 8.46 10.81 1.00
CA ARG A 71 9.00 9.78 0.10
C ARG A 71 8.78 8.36 0.65
N MET A 72 8.95 8.14 1.96
CA MET A 72 8.65 6.85 2.60
C MET A 72 7.18 6.46 2.43
N VAL A 73 6.26 7.39 2.66
CA VAL A 73 4.81 7.16 2.50
C VAL A 73 4.49 6.82 1.04
N LYS A 74 5.02 7.59 0.08
CA LYS A 74 4.84 7.32 -1.36
C LYS A 74 5.40 5.96 -1.75
N ARG A 75 6.62 5.62 -1.31
CA ARG A 75 7.25 4.32 -1.58
C ARG A 75 6.43 3.18 -1.00
N LYS A 76 5.95 3.29 0.24
CA LYS A 76 5.10 2.28 0.87
C LYS A 76 3.80 2.08 0.08
N SER A 77 3.16 3.17 -0.36
CA SER A 77 1.97 3.11 -1.23
C SER A 77 2.27 2.43 -2.56
N GLN A 78 3.39 2.75 -3.22
CA GLN A 78 3.82 2.11 -4.46
C GLN A 78 4.06 0.60 -4.30
N VAL A 79 4.79 0.19 -3.25
CA VAL A 79 5.05 -1.22 -2.96
C VAL A 79 3.73 -1.95 -2.67
N ASN A 80 2.84 -1.33 -1.89
CA ASN A 80 1.51 -1.89 -1.63
C ASN A 80 0.71 -2.08 -2.92
N ASN A 81 0.68 -1.09 -3.80
CA ASN A 81 0.00 -1.18 -5.10
C ASN A 81 0.61 -2.26 -6.00
N TYR A 82 1.95 -2.38 -6.03
CA TYR A 82 2.62 -3.44 -6.76
C TYR A 82 2.23 -4.83 -6.25
N ASN A 83 2.23 -5.02 -4.93
CA ASN A 83 1.84 -6.30 -4.32
C ASN A 83 0.38 -6.65 -4.63
N LYS A 84 -0.54 -5.67 -4.57
CA LYS A 84 -1.94 -5.87 -4.96
C LYS A 84 -2.07 -6.26 -6.43
N LEU A 85 -1.39 -5.56 -7.34
CA LEU A 85 -1.38 -5.91 -8.77
C LEU A 85 -0.89 -7.34 -9.00
N ALA A 86 0.22 -7.73 -8.36
CA ALA A 86 0.77 -9.08 -8.48
C ALA A 86 -0.20 -10.14 -7.95
N HIS A 87 -0.84 -9.89 -6.80
CA HIS A 87 -1.87 -10.76 -6.24
C HIS A 87 -3.08 -10.89 -7.16
N THR A 88 -3.61 -9.77 -7.67
CA THR A 88 -4.73 -9.74 -8.61
C THR A 88 -4.43 -10.53 -9.87
N ALA A 89 -3.24 -10.36 -10.46
CA ALA A 89 -2.82 -11.11 -11.65
C ALA A 89 -2.71 -12.63 -11.38
N SER A 90 -2.13 -13.01 -10.24
CA SER A 90 -2.03 -14.41 -9.82
C SER A 90 -3.41 -15.06 -9.67
N ASN A 91 -4.33 -14.38 -8.98
CA ASN A 91 -5.70 -14.86 -8.81
C ASN A 91 -6.44 -14.94 -10.15
N ASN A 92 -6.26 -13.99 -11.07
CA ASN A 92 -6.88 -14.07 -12.39
C ASN A 92 -6.43 -15.31 -13.16
N ASN A 93 -5.13 -15.59 -13.17
CA ASN A 93 -4.59 -16.78 -13.83
C ASN A 93 -5.11 -18.08 -13.20
N ARG A 94 -5.21 -18.11 -11.86
CA ARG A 94 -5.79 -19.24 -11.14
C ARG A 94 -7.28 -19.42 -11.45
N GLY A 95 -8.06 -18.34 -11.44
CA GLY A 95 -9.48 -18.34 -11.81
C GLY A 95 -9.70 -18.90 -13.21
N ILE A 96 -8.94 -18.42 -14.21
CA ILE A 96 -8.99 -18.92 -15.59
C ILE A 96 -8.72 -20.44 -15.64
N THR A 97 -7.74 -20.92 -14.89
CA THR A 97 -7.38 -22.34 -14.84
C THR A 97 -8.51 -23.19 -14.24
N LEU A 98 -9.14 -22.70 -13.17
CA LEU A 98 -10.28 -23.35 -12.52
C LEU A 98 -11.51 -23.39 -13.42
N GLU A 99 -11.81 -22.29 -14.12
CA GLU A 99 -12.89 -22.24 -15.10
C GLU A 99 -12.71 -23.26 -16.22
N LYS A 100 -11.50 -23.33 -16.80
CA LYS A 100 -11.15 -24.32 -17.83
C LYS A 100 -11.28 -25.76 -17.34
N SER A 101 -11.11 -25.98 -16.04
CA SER A 101 -11.24 -27.29 -15.39
C SER A 101 -12.67 -27.60 -14.91
N GLY A 102 -13.64 -26.73 -15.21
CA GLY A 102 -15.04 -26.89 -14.77
C GLY A 102 -15.29 -26.61 -13.28
N LYS A 103 -14.27 -26.16 -12.53
CA LYS A 103 -14.35 -25.85 -11.09
C LYS A 103 -14.90 -24.44 -10.89
N ILE A 104 -16.16 -24.24 -11.27
CA ILE A 104 -16.77 -22.91 -11.35
C ILE A 104 -16.88 -22.24 -9.98
N LYS A 105 -17.26 -22.98 -8.93
CA LYS A 105 -17.37 -22.43 -7.58
C LYS A 105 -16.01 -21.90 -7.08
N ASP A 106 -14.96 -22.72 -7.21
CA ASP A 106 -13.60 -22.33 -6.83
C ASP A 106 -13.11 -21.11 -7.65
N ALA A 107 -13.49 -21.01 -8.92
CA ALA A 107 -13.15 -19.86 -9.76
C ALA A 107 -13.81 -18.57 -9.25
N ILE A 108 -15.09 -18.64 -8.86
CA ILE A 108 -15.82 -17.51 -8.26
C ILE A 108 -15.11 -17.07 -6.98
N ASP A 109 -14.80 -17.99 -6.07
CA ASP A 109 -14.13 -17.66 -4.81
C ASP A 109 -12.80 -16.93 -5.04
N VAL A 110 -12.04 -17.34 -6.05
CA VAL A 110 -10.77 -16.69 -6.42
C VAL A 110 -10.98 -15.29 -7.00
N TYR A 111 -11.99 -15.09 -7.85
CA TYR A 111 -12.28 -13.76 -8.39
C TYR A 111 -12.90 -12.82 -7.34
N GLU A 112 -13.68 -13.32 -6.39
CA GLU A 112 -14.23 -12.51 -5.29
C GLU A 112 -13.12 -11.91 -4.42
N ASN A 113 -12.06 -12.69 -4.17
CA ASN A 113 -10.87 -12.19 -3.47
C ASN A 113 -10.19 -11.02 -4.18
N ASN A 114 -10.40 -10.85 -5.49
CA ASN A 114 -9.85 -9.73 -6.26
C ASN A 114 -10.72 -8.46 -6.23
N ILE A 115 -11.96 -8.53 -5.74
CA ILE A 115 -12.88 -7.38 -5.71
C ILE A 115 -13.24 -6.94 -4.28
N TYR A 116 -12.82 -7.71 -3.28
CA TYR A 116 -13.05 -7.43 -1.87
C TYR A 116 -12.11 -6.35 -1.31
N GLY A 117 -12.62 -5.50 -0.43
CA GLY A 117 -11.85 -4.49 0.28
C GLY A 117 -11.14 -3.49 -0.65
N ASP A 118 -9.99 -2.98 -0.21
CA ASP A 118 -9.13 -2.06 -0.99
C ASP A 118 -8.34 -2.83 -2.08
N CYS A 119 -9.06 -3.26 -3.12
CA CYS A 119 -8.55 -4.08 -4.22
C CYS A 119 -7.82 -3.28 -5.30
N TYR A 120 -7.10 -3.98 -6.19
CA TYR A 120 -6.48 -3.34 -7.35
C TYR A 120 -7.54 -3.10 -8.45
N PRO A 121 -7.63 -1.89 -9.05
CA PRO A 121 -8.67 -1.56 -10.02
C PRO A 121 -8.39 -2.19 -11.40
N ALA A 122 -8.67 -3.49 -11.54
CA ALA A 122 -8.54 -4.25 -12.78
C ALA A 122 -9.86 -4.93 -13.17
N CYS A 123 -10.26 -4.80 -14.44
CA CYS A 123 -11.59 -5.21 -14.92
C CYS A 123 -11.82 -6.73 -14.92
N HIS A 124 -10.78 -7.55 -15.06
CA HIS A 124 -10.93 -8.97 -15.38
C HIS A 124 -11.83 -9.74 -14.40
N SER A 125 -11.57 -9.65 -13.09
CA SER A 125 -12.36 -10.39 -12.09
C SER A 125 -13.81 -9.92 -12.05
N PHE A 126 -14.05 -8.61 -12.14
CA PHE A 126 -15.40 -8.05 -12.25
C PHE A 126 -16.14 -8.62 -13.46
N ASP A 127 -15.56 -8.52 -14.66
CA ASP A 127 -16.18 -9.00 -15.89
C ASP A 127 -16.46 -10.52 -15.85
N ARG A 128 -15.54 -11.31 -15.28
CA ARG A 128 -15.73 -12.76 -15.11
C ARG A 128 -16.85 -13.08 -14.12
N LEU A 129 -16.84 -12.49 -12.93
CA LEU A 129 -17.86 -12.72 -11.90
C LEU A 129 -19.26 -12.41 -12.42
N MET A 130 -19.45 -11.28 -13.09
CA MET A 130 -20.75 -10.94 -13.66
C MET A 130 -21.22 -11.98 -14.70
N VAL A 131 -20.31 -12.59 -15.48
CA VAL A 131 -20.67 -13.67 -16.42
C VAL A 131 -21.02 -14.96 -15.68
N LEU A 132 -20.26 -15.31 -14.63
CA LEU A 132 -20.47 -16.53 -13.86
C LEU A 132 -21.79 -16.49 -13.07
N TYR A 133 -22.06 -15.38 -12.38
CA TYR A 133 -23.32 -15.18 -11.67
C TYR A 133 -24.53 -15.14 -12.61
N ARG A 134 -24.41 -14.47 -13.77
CA ARG A 134 -25.46 -14.49 -14.81
C ARG A 134 -25.83 -15.91 -15.23
N LYS A 135 -24.83 -16.77 -15.46
CA LYS A 135 -25.04 -18.17 -15.85
C LYS A 135 -25.71 -19.00 -14.77
N GLN A 136 -25.48 -18.66 -13.50
CA GLN A 136 -26.12 -19.30 -12.35
C GLN A 136 -27.52 -18.73 -12.05
N LYS A 137 -27.94 -17.66 -12.75
CA LYS A 137 -29.15 -16.88 -12.46
C LYS A 137 -29.14 -16.27 -11.05
N ASP A 138 -27.94 -16.03 -10.52
CA ASP A 138 -27.72 -15.33 -9.26
C ASP A 138 -27.57 -13.84 -9.58
N TYR A 139 -28.71 -13.19 -9.81
CA TYR A 139 -28.71 -11.81 -10.28
C TYR A 139 -28.38 -10.83 -9.16
N GLU A 140 -28.68 -11.20 -7.91
CA GLU A 140 -28.32 -10.46 -6.71
C GLU A 140 -26.81 -10.27 -6.60
N ASN A 141 -26.03 -11.35 -6.76
CA ASN A 141 -24.57 -11.22 -6.76
C ASN A 141 -24.04 -10.55 -8.03
N GLU A 142 -24.66 -10.74 -9.19
CA GLU A 142 -24.26 -9.99 -10.38
C GLU A 142 -24.42 -8.47 -10.18
N ILE A 143 -25.55 -8.02 -9.64
CA ILE A 143 -25.81 -6.60 -9.32
C ILE A 143 -24.74 -6.08 -8.35
N ARG A 144 -24.51 -6.78 -7.22
CA ARG A 144 -23.46 -6.40 -6.24
C ARG A 144 -22.09 -6.21 -6.90
N VAL A 145 -21.71 -7.12 -7.81
CA VAL A 145 -20.42 -7.03 -8.52
C VAL A 145 -20.40 -5.84 -9.48
N ILE A 146 -21.51 -5.53 -10.15
CA ILE A 146 -21.61 -4.38 -11.06
C ILE A 146 -21.50 -3.07 -10.29
N GLU A 147 -22.22 -2.93 -9.17
CA GLU A 147 -22.13 -1.75 -8.31
C GLU A 147 -20.70 -1.55 -7.79
N ARG A 148 -20.05 -2.64 -7.35
CA ARG A 148 -18.65 -2.60 -6.92
C ARG A 148 -17.71 -2.21 -8.07
N ALA A 149 -17.96 -2.67 -9.29
CA ALA A 149 -17.17 -2.29 -10.46
C ALA A 149 -17.29 -0.79 -10.75
N ILE A 150 -18.49 -0.22 -10.62
CA ILE A 150 -18.73 1.22 -10.78
C ILE A 150 -17.95 2.01 -9.73
N GLU A 151 -18.02 1.60 -8.46
CA GLU A 151 -17.33 2.26 -7.36
C GLU A 151 -15.79 2.25 -7.52
N VAL A 152 -15.22 1.11 -7.93
CA VAL A 152 -13.76 0.92 -7.97
C VAL A 152 -13.13 1.39 -9.29
N LEU A 153 -13.79 1.13 -10.42
CA LEU A 153 -13.19 1.32 -11.74
C LEU A 153 -13.54 2.68 -12.35
N CYS A 154 -14.79 3.13 -12.25
CA CYS A 154 -15.25 4.33 -12.96
C CYS A 154 -14.58 5.64 -12.51
N PRO A 155 -14.16 5.84 -11.24
CA PRO A 155 -13.39 7.02 -10.87
C PRO A 155 -12.06 7.15 -11.65
N ARG A 156 -11.52 6.03 -12.13
CA ARG A 156 -10.27 5.98 -12.90
C ARG A 156 -10.50 5.79 -14.40
N TYR A 157 -11.59 5.14 -14.78
CA TYR A 157 -11.97 4.82 -16.16
C TYR A 157 -13.44 5.21 -16.40
N PRO A 158 -13.75 6.52 -16.54
CA PRO A 158 -15.13 6.99 -16.65
C PRO A 158 -15.87 6.47 -17.89
N ASP A 159 -15.13 6.09 -18.93
CA ASP A 159 -15.62 5.47 -20.16
C ASP A 159 -16.28 4.09 -19.93
N LEU A 160 -15.99 3.43 -18.80
CA LEU A 160 -16.63 2.17 -18.42
C LEU A 160 -18.02 2.35 -17.80
N LEU A 161 -18.38 3.55 -17.35
CA LEU A 161 -19.64 3.78 -16.63
C LEU A 161 -20.87 3.39 -17.46
N PRO A 162 -21.03 3.81 -18.73
CA PRO A 162 -22.20 3.42 -19.52
C PRO A 162 -22.32 1.90 -19.72
N LYS A 163 -21.19 1.19 -19.85
CA LYS A 163 -21.16 -0.28 -19.96
C LYS A 163 -21.74 -0.93 -18.70
N TYR A 164 -21.33 -0.46 -17.51
CA TYR A 164 -21.77 -1.05 -16.25
C TYR A 164 -23.20 -0.64 -15.87
N GLU A 165 -23.62 0.58 -16.13
CA GLU A 165 -25.02 1.01 -15.94
C GLU A 165 -25.98 0.20 -16.81
N GLN A 166 -25.65 0.00 -18.09
CA GLN A 166 -26.46 -0.82 -18.98
C GLN A 166 -26.55 -2.28 -18.48
N ARG A 167 -25.46 -2.81 -17.93
CA ARG A 167 -25.47 -4.16 -17.37
C ARG A 167 -26.26 -4.25 -16.08
N LEU A 168 -26.18 -3.23 -15.23
CA LEU A 168 -26.93 -3.12 -13.97
C LEU A 168 -28.43 -3.14 -14.26
N GLN A 169 -28.89 -2.28 -15.17
CA GLN A 169 -30.29 -2.24 -15.61
C GLN A 169 -30.79 -3.63 -16.03
N LYS A 170 -30.05 -4.32 -16.91
CA LYS A 170 -30.41 -5.67 -17.36
C LYS A 170 -30.41 -6.70 -16.23
N ALA A 171 -29.50 -6.58 -15.27
CA ALA A 171 -29.44 -7.49 -14.12
C ALA A 171 -30.66 -7.29 -13.20
N THR A 172 -31.03 -6.05 -12.92
CA THR A 172 -32.24 -5.69 -12.15
C THR A 172 -33.51 -6.19 -12.84
N GLU A 173 -33.68 -5.93 -14.14
CA GLU A 173 -34.84 -6.44 -14.89
C GLU A 173 -34.97 -7.97 -14.86
N LEU A 174 -33.84 -8.69 -14.80
CA LEU A 174 -33.84 -10.15 -14.73
C LEU A 174 -34.12 -10.66 -13.32
N LEU A 175 -33.74 -9.91 -12.28
CA LEU A 175 -34.09 -10.18 -10.89
C LEU A 175 -35.59 -9.99 -10.65
N ASP A 176 -36.17 -8.89 -11.14
CA ASP A 176 -37.61 -8.61 -10.99
C ASP A 176 -38.45 -9.73 -11.63
N LYS A 177 -38.10 -10.14 -12.86
CA LYS A 177 -38.74 -11.26 -13.57
C LYS A 177 -38.56 -12.61 -12.87
N GLN A 178 -37.56 -12.76 -12.01
CA GLN A 178 -37.34 -13.96 -11.21
C GLN A 178 -38.22 -13.96 -9.96
N ALA A 179 -38.48 -12.78 -9.37
CA ALA A 179 -39.36 -12.62 -8.22
C ALA A 179 -40.86 -12.77 -8.57
N GLU A 180 -41.24 -12.54 -9.83
CA GLU A 180 -42.62 -12.70 -10.33
C GLU A 180 -43.01 -14.16 -10.62
N LYS A 181 -42.09 -15.12 -10.50
CA LYS A 181 -42.32 -16.55 -10.79
C LYS A 181 -42.49 -17.38 -9.53
#